data_AF-A0A957SEY9-F1
#
_entry.id   AF-A0A957SEY9-F1
#
_cell.length_a   1.000
_cell.length_b   1.000
_cell.length_c   1.000
_cell.angle_alpha   90.00
_cell.angle_beta   90.00
_cell.angle_gamma   90.00
#
_symmetry.space_group_name_H-M   'P 1'
#
loop_
_entity.id
_entity.type
_entity.pdbx_description
1 polymer ?
#
loop_
_entity_poly.entity_id
_entity_poly.type
_entity_poly.pdbx_seq_one_letter_code
_entity_poly.pdbx_strand_id
1 'polypeptide(L)'
;VFPVPEPYVMGGALVGIDGQAKMSKSLGNVILLSDDAQTVRKQVMRMYTDPNRISADVPGQVEGNPIFIYHDFFNPNKAEVDDLKSRYRAGRVGDVEVKEKLITALNNWLEPQRERRDYYARQTGFVDELIYEGTLRAREEAKVTLFEAKKAMGFTGAWNRISRAAEKRRKKEAQQLVAA
;
A
#
# COMPACT_ATOMS: atom_id res chain seq x y z
N VAL A 1 -10.71 -24.20 13.58
CA VAL A 1 -10.94 -22.79 13.96
C VAL A 1 -10.12 -21.89 13.06
N PHE A 2 -8.78 -21.91 13.13
CA PHE A 2 -7.96 -21.07 12.26
C PHE A 2 -7.58 -21.79 10.96
N PRO A 3 -7.95 -21.27 9.78
CA PRO A 3 -7.40 -21.76 8.53
C PRO A 3 -5.91 -21.41 8.44
N VAL A 4 -5.12 -22.23 7.74
CA VAL A 4 -3.72 -21.91 7.42
C VAL A 4 -3.74 -20.93 6.25
N PRO A 5 -3.23 -19.69 6.40
CA PRO A 5 -3.22 -18.73 5.31
C PRO A 5 -2.20 -19.14 4.24
N GLU A 6 -2.59 -19.03 2.98
CA GLU A 6 -1.67 -19.19 1.84
C GLU A 6 -0.98 -17.86 1.52
N PRO A 7 0.35 -17.83 1.33
CA PRO A 7 1.07 -16.60 1.02
C PRO A 7 0.77 -16.15 -0.41
N TYR A 8 0.39 -14.89 -0.57
CA TYR A 8 0.33 -14.22 -1.87
C TYR A 8 1.57 -13.33 -2.04
N VAL A 9 2.55 -13.78 -2.83
CA VAL A 9 3.83 -13.08 -3.04
C VAL A 9 3.88 -12.57 -4.48
N MET A 10 3.93 -11.24 -4.64
CA MET A 10 4.05 -10.58 -5.94
C MET A 10 5.06 -9.44 -5.87
N GLY A 11 5.98 -9.42 -6.83
CA GLY A 11 6.91 -8.31 -7.04
C GLY A 11 8.01 -8.16 -5.97
N GLY A 12 8.65 -6.98 -5.97
CA GLY A 12 9.71 -6.61 -5.04
C GLY A 12 9.61 -5.13 -4.64
N ALA A 13 10.48 -4.68 -3.74
CA ALA A 13 10.51 -3.28 -3.34
C ALA A 13 11.01 -2.38 -4.50
N LEU A 14 10.37 -1.23 -4.69
CA LEU A 14 10.88 -0.20 -5.59
C LEU A 14 12.16 0.41 -4.99
N VAL A 15 13.18 0.60 -5.83
CA VAL A 15 14.44 1.24 -5.43
C VAL A 15 14.22 2.71 -5.06
N GLY A 16 15.00 3.23 -4.13
CA GLY A 16 14.96 4.64 -3.76
C GLY A 16 15.50 5.55 -4.85
N ILE A 17 15.23 6.85 -4.75
CA ILE A 17 15.80 7.86 -5.67
C ILE A 17 17.34 7.97 -5.55
N ASP A 18 17.92 7.42 -4.49
CA ASP A 18 19.37 7.32 -4.26
C ASP A 18 20.00 6.06 -4.86
N GLY A 19 19.21 5.21 -5.53
CA GLY A 19 19.64 3.91 -6.06
C GLY A 19 19.83 2.82 -5.02
N GLN A 20 19.47 3.07 -3.76
CA GLN A 20 19.49 2.04 -2.73
C GLN A 20 18.36 1.02 -2.95
N ALA A 21 18.56 -0.19 -2.44
CA ALA A 21 17.70 -1.35 -2.68
C ALA A 21 16.21 -1.15 -2.32
N LYS A 22 15.88 -0.13 -1.52
CA LYS A 22 14.52 0.14 -1.08
C LYS A 22 14.24 1.64 -0.92
N MET A 23 13.11 2.06 -1.48
CA MET A 23 12.46 3.33 -1.14
C MET A 23 11.90 3.26 0.30
N SER A 24 12.28 4.20 1.16
CA SER A 24 11.73 4.29 2.51
C SER A 24 11.69 5.72 3.06
N LYS A 25 10.61 6.05 3.77
CA LYS A 25 10.42 7.38 4.37
C LYS A 25 11.55 7.75 5.33
N SER A 26 12.07 6.79 6.08
CA SER A 26 13.16 6.99 7.04
C SER A 26 14.50 7.32 6.38
N LEU A 27 14.76 6.81 5.17
CA LEU A 27 15.97 7.13 4.41
C LEU A 27 15.85 8.43 3.61
N GLY A 28 14.64 9.02 3.53
CA GLY A 28 14.40 10.25 2.79
C GLY A 28 14.56 10.12 1.28
N ASN A 29 14.55 8.89 0.75
CA ASN A 29 14.77 8.57 -0.67
C ASN A 29 13.46 8.27 -1.42
N VAL A 30 12.38 8.97 -1.07
CA VAL A 30 11.00 8.68 -1.52
C VAL A 30 10.43 9.75 -2.43
N ILE A 31 9.45 9.32 -3.22
CA ILE A 31 8.44 10.19 -3.86
C ILE A 31 7.10 9.75 -3.29
N LEU A 32 6.39 10.63 -2.60
CA LEU A 32 5.11 10.32 -1.98
C LEU A 32 3.98 10.45 -3.00
N LEU A 33 2.91 9.66 -2.82
CA LEU A 33 1.69 9.78 -3.62
C LEU A 33 1.02 11.16 -3.49
N SER A 34 1.31 11.88 -2.40
CA SER A 34 0.78 13.20 -2.11
C SER A 34 1.71 14.35 -2.51
N ASP A 35 2.90 14.07 -3.04
CA ASP A 35 3.84 15.13 -3.41
C ASP A 35 3.28 15.91 -4.60
N ASP A 36 3.39 17.24 -4.54
CA ASP A 36 3.03 18.12 -5.64
C ASP A 36 4.01 17.98 -6.83
N ALA A 37 3.64 18.53 -7.99
CA ALA A 37 4.43 18.39 -9.20
C ALA A 37 5.86 18.96 -9.10
N GLN A 38 6.05 20.05 -8.33
CA GLN A 38 7.37 20.65 -8.11
C GLN A 38 8.23 19.80 -7.18
N THR A 39 7.63 19.24 -6.13
CA THR A 39 8.30 18.30 -5.22
C THR A 39 8.75 17.05 -5.98
N VAL A 40 7.89 16.45 -6.80
CA VAL A 40 8.24 15.32 -7.68
C VAL A 40 9.39 15.69 -8.61
N ARG A 41 9.31 16.84 -9.29
CA ARG A 41 10.37 17.33 -10.16
C ARG A 41 11.71 17.45 -9.42
N LYS A 42 11.71 18.04 -8.23
CA LYS A 42 12.91 18.19 -7.40
C LYS A 42 13.50 16.84 -7.02
N GLN A 43 12.68 15.85 -6.66
CA GLN A 43 13.16 14.52 -6.29
C GLN A 43 13.75 13.78 -7.50
N VAL A 44 13.07 13.78 -8.64
CA VAL A 44 13.57 13.13 -9.87
C VAL A 44 14.85 13.79 -10.36
N MET A 45 14.96 15.11 -10.27
CA MET A 45 16.18 15.82 -10.64
C MET A 45 17.38 15.43 -9.77
N ARG A 46 17.15 15.14 -8.49
CA ARG A 46 18.17 14.63 -7.54
C ARG A 46 18.43 13.14 -7.67
N MET A 47 17.66 12.43 -8.49
CA MET A 47 17.75 10.98 -8.58
C MET A 47 19.11 10.55 -9.10
N TYR A 48 19.67 9.54 -8.47
CA TYR A 48 20.95 8.94 -8.79
C TYR A 48 20.94 8.38 -10.23
N THR A 49 21.99 8.68 -10.97
CA THR A 49 22.27 8.15 -12.31
C THR A 49 23.63 7.47 -12.32
N ASP A 50 24.08 7.03 -13.49
CA ASP A 50 25.37 6.38 -13.66
C ASP A 50 26.50 7.33 -13.25
N PRO A 51 27.28 7.02 -12.19
CA PRO A 51 28.33 7.90 -11.68
C PRO A 51 29.49 8.04 -12.67
N ASN A 52 29.62 7.12 -13.63
CA ASN A 52 30.66 7.15 -14.65
C ASN A 52 30.30 8.08 -15.82
N ARG A 53 29.07 8.60 -15.84
CA ARG A 53 28.55 9.44 -16.91
C ARG A 53 28.73 10.92 -16.60
N ILE A 54 29.83 11.49 -17.08
CA ILE A 54 30.20 12.89 -16.81
C ILE A 54 29.53 13.86 -17.79
N SER A 55 29.21 13.42 -19.01
CA SER A 55 28.53 14.23 -20.03
C SER A 55 27.53 13.41 -20.86
N ALA A 56 26.67 14.10 -21.61
CA ALA A 56 25.64 13.47 -22.43
C ALA A 56 26.22 12.56 -23.53
N ASP A 57 27.43 12.87 -24.01
CA ASP A 57 28.10 12.12 -25.08
C ASP A 57 28.74 10.81 -24.61
N VAL A 58 28.82 10.59 -23.29
CA VAL A 58 29.34 9.35 -22.71
C VAL A 58 28.23 8.30 -22.68
N PRO A 59 28.45 7.10 -23.27
CA PRO A 59 27.60 5.93 -23.10
C PRO A 59 27.30 5.65 -21.64
N GLY A 60 26.02 5.49 -21.29
CA GLY A 60 25.62 5.18 -19.91
C GLY A 60 25.03 3.78 -19.75
N GLN A 61 25.06 3.27 -18.53
CA GLN A 61 24.44 2.00 -18.15
C GLN A 61 22.95 2.17 -17.80
N VAL A 62 22.10 1.31 -18.39
CA VAL A 62 20.65 1.28 -18.13
C VAL A 62 20.34 0.31 -16.98
N GLU A 63 21.06 -0.81 -16.94
CA GLU A 63 20.87 -1.89 -15.99
C GLU A 63 21.26 -1.42 -14.57
N GLY A 64 20.31 -1.49 -13.64
CA GLY A 64 20.51 -1.00 -12.26
C GLY A 64 20.32 0.51 -12.09
N ASN A 65 20.09 1.26 -13.17
CA ASN A 65 19.85 2.70 -13.09
C ASN A 65 18.40 2.99 -12.62
N PRO A 66 18.20 3.68 -11.48
CA PRO A 66 16.88 3.97 -10.94
C PRO A 66 15.95 4.70 -11.91
N ILE A 67 16.48 5.57 -12.78
CA ILE A 67 15.67 6.31 -13.76
C ILE A 67 14.94 5.37 -14.70
N PHE A 68 15.65 4.39 -15.25
CA PHE A 68 15.06 3.48 -16.21
C PHE A 68 14.13 2.47 -15.54
N ILE A 69 14.44 2.05 -14.31
CA ILE A 69 13.51 1.26 -13.48
C ILE A 69 12.19 2.01 -13.32
N TYR A 70 12.23 3.30 -12.98
CA TYR A 70 11.01 4.10 -12.80
C TYR A 70 10.27 4.32 -14.12
N HIS A 71 10.98 4.54 -15.23
CA HIS A 71 10.35 4.58 -16.55
C HIS A 71 9.62 3.27 -16.87
N ASP A 72 10.21 2.12 -16.57
CA ASP A 72 9.60 0.82 -16.84
C ASP A 72 8.30 0.61 -16.05
N PHE A 73 8.21 1.15 -14.81
CA PHE A 73 6.98 1.07 -14.01
C PHE A 73 5.94 2.12 -14.38
N PHE A 74 6.35 3.39 -14.54
CA PHE A 74 5.42 4.52 -14.56
C PHE A 74 5.23 5.16 -15.93
N ASN A 75 6.14 4.96 -16.89
CA ASN A 75 5.93 5.47 -18.25
C ASN A 75 5.06 4.46 -19.05
N PRO A 76 3.85 4.84 -19.47
CA PRO A 76 3.00 3.98 -20.29
C PRO A 76 3.53 3.81 -21.72
N ASN A 77 4.30 4.78 -22.24
CA ASN A 77 4.84 4.74 -23.59
C ASN A 77 6.14 3.91 -23.64
N LYS A 78 6.01 2.59 -23.82
CA LYS A 78 7.15 1.68 -23.86
C LYS A 78 8.11 1.95 -25.02
N ALA A 79 7.60 2.38 -26.18
CA ALA A 79 8.44 2.74 -27.31
C ALA A 79 9.35 3.95 -27.01
N GLU A 80 8.85 4.96 -26.29
CA GLU A 80 9.67 6.09 -25.83
C GLU A 80 10.74 5.63 -24.82
N VAL A 81 10.38 4.72 -23.90
CA VAL A 81 11.35 4.17 -22.94
C VAL A 81 12.46 3.40 -23.65
N ASP A 82 12.11 2.58 -24.65
CA ASP A 82 13.08 1.81 -25.42
C ASP A 82 14.01 2.71 -26.27
N ASP A 83 13.46 3.78 -26.87
CA ASP A 83 14.25 4.82 -27.54
C ASP A 83 15.23 5.50 -26.59
N LEU A 84 14.75 5.94 -25.42
CA LEU A 84 15.59 6.58 -24.40
C LEU A 84 16.71 5.64 -23.95
N LYS A 85 16.41 4.36 -23.70
CA LYS A 85 17.42 3.35 -23.34
C LYS A 85 18.45 3.16 -24.45
N SER A 86 18.02 3.10 -25.71
CA SER A 86 18.91 2.97 -26.87
C SER A 86 19.85 4.17 -27.00
N ARG A 87 19.30 5.39 -26.97
CA ARG A 87 20.08 6.63 -27.03
C ARG A 87 21.01 6.79 -25.82
N TYR A 88 20.59 6.34 -24.64
CA TYR A 88 21.40 6.43 -23.41
C TYR A 88 22.63 5.53 -23.48
N ARG A 89 22.47 4.29 -23.94
CA ARG A 89 23.60 3.38 -24.21
C ARG A 89 24.52 3.90 -25.33
N ALA A 90 23.98 4.64 -26.29
CA ALA A 90 24.76 5.22 -27.38
C ALA A 90 25.44 6.57 -27.03
N GLY A 91 25.20 7.14 -25.85
CA GLY A 91 25.70 8.48 -25.50
C GLY A 91 25.06 9.59 -26.35
N ARG A 92 23.77 9.47 -26.68
CA ARG A 92 23.05 10.42 -27.57
C ARG A 92 21.88 11.15 -26.89
N VAL A 93 21.75 11.04 -25.57
CA VAL A 93 20.67 11.69 -24.79
C VAL A 93 21.15 12.08 -23.39
N GLY A 94 21.02 13.34 -23.00
CA GLY A 94 21.46 13.78 -21.67
C GLY A 94 20.53 13.33 -20.54
N ASP A 95 21.06 13.22 -19.31
CA ASP A 95 20.27 12.86 -18.11
C ASP A 95 19.08 13.79 -17.89
N VAL A 96 19.22 15.08 -18.22
CA VAL A 96 18.14 16.08 -18.07
C VAL A 96 16.94 15.71 -18.93
N GLU A 97 17.14 15.32 -20.19
CA GLU A 97 16.03 14.95 -21.08
C GLU A 97 15.31 13.71 -20.54
N VAL A 98 16.05 12.67 -20.15
CA VAL A 98 15.47 11.44 -19.58
C VAL A 98 14.68 11.76 -18.31
N LYS A 99 15.24 12.57 -17.41
CA LYS A 99 14.58 13.01 -16.17
C LYS A 99 13.30 13.80 -16.44
N GLU A 100 13.31 14.74 -17.38
CA GLU A 100 12.10 15.52 -17.73
C GLU A 100 10.98 14.62 -18.26
N LYS A 101 11.32 13.64 -19.11
CA LYS A 101 10.35 12.64 -19.57
C LYS A 101 9.77 11.82 -18.41
N LEU A 102 10.61 11.43 -17.45
CA LEU A 102 10.16 10.71 -16.27
C LEU A 102 9.25 11.58 -15.40
N ILE A 103 9.58 12.86 -15.23
CA ILE A 103 8.77 13.82 -14.46
C ILE A 103 7.37 13.94 -15.06
N THR A 104 7.25 14.03 -16.39
CA THR A 104 5.95 14.04 -17.07
C THR A 104 5.19 12.75 -16.80
N ALA A 105 5.82 11.59 -17.00
CA ALA A 105 5.19 10.29 -16.78
C ALA A 105 4.69 10.13 -15.33
N LEU A 106 5.53 10.46 -14.34
CA LEU A 106 5.18 10.38 -12.93
C LEU A 106 4.05 11.33 -12.55
N ASN A 107 4.06 12.58 -13.03
CA ASN A 107 2.98 13.52 -12.74
C ASN A 107 1.66 13.08 -13.36
N ASN A 108 1.68 12.63 -14.62
CA ASN A 108 0.48 12.08 -15.27
C ASN A 108 -0.06 10.87 -14.49
N TRP A 109 0.83 10.02 -13.97
CA TRP A 109 0.44 8.89 -13.14
C TRP A 109 -0.07 9.30 -11.77
N LEU A 110 0.49 10.34 -11.13
CA LEU A 110 0.12 10.79 -9.77
C LEU A 110 -1.13 11.67 -9.73
N GLU A 111 -1.45 12.37 -10.83
CA GLU A 111 -2.55 13.32 -10.87
C GLU A 111 -3.90 12.74 -10.42
N PRO A 112 -4.37 11.57 -10.93
CA PRO A 112 -5.65 11.03 -10.46
C PRO A 112 -5.65 10.65 -8.97
N GLN A 113 -4.49 10.38 -8.37
CA GLN A 113 -4.32 10.04 -6.96
C GLN A 113 -4.39 11.31 -6.11
N ARG A 114 -3.80 12.41 -6.60
CA ARG A 114 -3.92 13.74 -5.98
C ARG A 114 -5.36 14.21 -6.00
N GLU A 115 -6.05 14.09 -7.14
CA GLU A 115 -7.48 14.43 -7.26
C GLU A 115 -8.35 13.63 -6.28
N ARG A 116 -8.13 12.30 -6.21
CA ARG A 116 -8.85 11.44 -5.25
C ARG A 116 -8.55 11.82 -3.80
N ARG A 117 -7.28 12.11 -3.48
CA ARG A 117 -6.88 12.54 -2.14
C ARG A 117 -7.58 13.86 -1.77
N ASP A 118 -7.61 14.82 -2.69
CA ASP A 118 -8.25 16.11 -2.47
C ASP A 118 -9.76 16.00 -2.33
N TYR A 119 -10.40 15.12 -3.11
CA TYR A 119 -11.81 14.78 -2.96
C TYR A 119 -12.13 14.30 -1.54
N TYR A 120 -11.36 13.33 -1.02
CA TYR A 120 -11.58 12.84 0.35
C TYR A 120 -11.20 13.88 1.42
N ALA A 121 -10.15 14.67 1.20
CA ALA A 121 -9.71 15.70 2.14
C ALA A 121 -10.75 16.82 2.33
N ARG A 122 -11.57 17.10 1.31
CA ARG A 122 -12.66 18.09 1.38
C ARG A 122 -13.90 17.59 2.14
N GLN A 123 -14.01 16.29 2.36
CA GLN A 123 -15.15 15.65 3.02
C GLN A 123 -14.81 15.38 4.49
N THR A 124 -14.99 16.39 5.33
CA THR A 124 -14.76 16.27 6.78
C THR A 124 -15.53 15.09 7.36
N GLY A 125 -14.81 14.18 8.03
CA GLY A 125 -15.39 13.00 8.70
C GLY A 125 -15.58 11.77 7.81
N PHE A 126 -15.49 11.87 6.49
CA PHE A 126 -15.74 10.73 5.59
C PHE A 126 -14.68 9.61 5.74
N VAL A 127 -13.40 9.98 5.89
CA VAL A 127 -12.34 9.00 6.15
C VAL A 127 -12.54 8.29 7.49
N ASP A 128 -13.00 9.02 8.51
CA ASP A 128 -13.27 8.45 9.84
C ASP A 128 -14.46 7.49 9.80
N GLU A 129 -15.51 7.83 9.04
CA GLU A 129 -16.66 6.97 8.78
C GLU A 129 -16.24 5.65 8.11
N LEU A 130 -15.44 5.72 7.04
CA LEU A 130 -14.93 4.51 6.36
C LEU A 130 -14.13 3.60 7.30
N ILE A 131 -13.28 4.18 8.14
CA ILE A 131 -12.50 3.44 9.14
C ILE A 131 -13.44 2.83 10.19
N TYR A 132 -14.44 3.58 10.65
CA TYR A 132 -15.41 3.14 11.63
C TYR A 132 -16.22 1.94 11.11
N GLU A 133 -16.79 2.03 9.91
CA GLU A 133 -17.55 0.95 9.29
C GLU A 133 -16.70 -0.28 9.01
N GLY A 134 -15.49 -0.10 8.49
CA GLY A 134 -14.51 -1.19 8.32
C GLY A 134 -14.21 -1.89 9.63
N THR A 135 -14.03 -1.13 10.71
CA THR A 135 -13.77 -1.65 12.04
C THR A 135 -14.97 -2.42 12.60
N LEU A 136 -16.21 -1.94 12.40
CA LEU A 136 -17.41 -2.67 12.82
C LEU A 136 -17.52 -4.02 12.11
N ARG A 137 -17.31 -4.07 10.80
CA ARG A 137 -17.33 -5.32 10.03
C ARG A 137 -16.27 -6.31 10.53
N ALA A 138 -15.04 -5.83 10.71
CA ALA A 138 -13.95 -6.66 11.24
C ALA A 138 -14.23 -7.15 12.67
N ARG A 139 -14.90 -6.34 13.51
CA ARG A 139 -15.28 -6.73 14.87
C ARG A 139 -16.30 -7.86 14.89
N GLU A 140 -17.29 -7.86 14.01
CA GLU A 140 -18.25 -8.96 13.94
C GLU A 140 -17.57 -10.27 13.55
N GLU A 141 -16.69 -10.26 12.56
CA GLU A 141 -15.92 -11.44 12.16
C GLU A 141 -15.00 -11.94 13.29
N ALA A 142 -14.34 -11.02 13.99
CA ALA A 142 -13.50 -11.34 15.14
C ALA A 142 -14.29 -11.97 16.30
N LYS A 143 -15.53 -11.53 16.54
CA LYS A 143 -16.41 -12.14 17.56
C LYS A 143 -16.73 -13.59 17.22
N VAL A 144 -17.05 -13.88 15.96
CA VAL A 144 -17.32 -15.25 15.47
C VAL A 144 -16.08 -16.12 15.67
N THR A 145 -14.93 -15.68 15.16
CA THR A 145 -13.66 -16.40 15.28
C THR A 145 -13.28 -16.64 16.74
N LEU A 146 -13.42 -15.62 17.60
CA LEU A 146 -13.12 -15.73 19.04
C LEU A 146 -14.06 -16.71 19.74
N PHE A 147 -15.34 -16.71 19.39
CA PHE A 147 -16.30 -17.67 19.93
C PHE A 147 -15.90 -19.11 19.57
N GLU A 148 -15.56 -19.37 18.30
CA GLU A 148 -15.11 -20.68 17.86
C GLU A 148 -13.82 -21.11 18.55
N ALA A 149 -12.86 -20.20 18.73
CA ALA A 149 -11.63 -20.44 19.47
C ALA A 149 -11.93 -20.82 20.93
N LYS A 150 -12.73 -20.00 21.63
CA LYS A 150 -13.15 -20.28 23.02
C LYS A 150 -13.90 -21.61 23.14
N LYS A 151 -14.70 -21.96 22.14
CA LYS A 151 -15.41 -23.26 22.09
C LYS A 151 -14.43 -24.41 21.94
N ALA A 152 -13.48 -24.34 21.00
CA ALA A 152 -12.47 -25.36 20.79
C ALA A 152 -11.54 -25.54 22.01
N MET A 153 -11.25 -24.45 22.74
CA MET A 153 -10.48 -24.47 23.99
C MET A 153 -11.28 -24.94 25.21
N GLY A 154 -12.58 -25.21 25.07
CA GLY A 154 -13.44 -25.68 26.17
C GLY A 154 -13.94 -24.59 27.12
N PHE A 155 -13.64 -23.31 26.89
CA PHE A 155 -14.05 -22.20 27.76
C PHE A 155 -15.56 -21.92 27.76
N THR A 156 -16.28 -22.39 26.75
CA THR A 156 -17.75 -22.24 26.70
C THR A 156 -18.49 -23.21 27.61
N GLY A 157 -17.84 -24.31 28.04
CA GLY A 157 -18.48 -25.35 28.84
C GLY A 157 -18.93 -24.89 30.23
N ALA A 158 -18.12 -24.09 30.92
CA ALA A 158 -18.46 -23.56 32.24
C ALA A 158 -19.66 -22.61 32.19
N TRP A 159 -19.65 -21.65 31.24
CA TRP A 159 -20.77 -20.73 31.03
C TRP A 159 -22.06 -21.48 30.64
N ASN A 160 -21.96 -22.47 29.74
CA ASN A 160 -23.12 -23.28 29.34
C ASN A 160 -23.74 -24.07 30.51
N ARG A 161 -22.94 -24.53 31.47
CA ARG A 161 -23.47 -25.17 32.70
C ARG A 161 -24.19 -24.16 33.58
N ILE A 162 -23.59 -23.00 33.80
CA ILE A 162 -24.17 -21.92 34.61
C ILE A 162 -25.48 -21.42 34.00
N SER A 163 -25.50 -21.15 32.69
CA SER A 163 -26.69 -20.63 32.00
C SER A 163 -27.86 -21.61 32.04
N ARG A 164 -27.61 -22.90 31.77
CA ARG A 164 -28.64 -23.97 31.86
C ARG A 164 -29.21 -24.09 33.26
N ALA A 165 -28.38 -24.01 34.30
CA ALA A 165 -28.84 -24.07 35.69
C ALA A 165 -29.74 -22.87 36.03
N ALA A 166 -29.35 -21.66 35.60
CA ALA A 166 -30.14 -20.44 35.81
C ALA A 166 -31.49 -20.47 35.06
N GLU A 167 -31.52 -20.88 33.79
CA GLU A 167 -32.76 -21.03 33.01
C GLU A 167 -33.73 -22.05 33.63
N LYS A 168 -33.22 -23.19 34.09
CA LYS A 168 -34.02 -24.22 34.74
C LYS A 168 -34.68 -23.70 36.01
N ARG A 169 -33.95 -22.91 36.81
CA ARG A 169 -34.50 -22.24 37.99
C ARG A 169 -35.62 -21.25 37.62
N ARG A 170 -35.37 -20.36 36.66
CA ARG A 170 -36.37 -19.36 36.23
C ARG A 170 -37.66 -20.02 35.70
N LYS A 171 -37.55 -21.10 34.94
CA LYS A 171 -38.72 -21.87 34.47
C LYS A 171 -39.52 -22.47 35.63
N LYS A 172 -38.84 -23.01 36.64
CA LYS A 172 -39.49 -23.58 37.83
C LYS A 172 -40.23 -22.50 38.62
N GLU A 173 -39.61 -21.35 38.83
CA GLU A 173 -40.23 -20.20 39.51
C GLU A 173 -41.46 -19.68 38.73
N ALA A 174 -41.36 -19.56 37.40
CA ALA A 174 -42.48 -19.14 36.57
C ALA A 174 -43.66 -20.14 36.59
N GLN A 175 -43.39 -21.45 36.59
CA GLN A 175 -44.42 -22.48 36.70
C GLN A 175 -45.11 -22.46 38.07
N GLN A 176 -44.38 -22.17 39.14
CA GLN A 176 -44.95 -22.04 40.48
C GLN A 176 -45.84 -20.81 40.63
N LEU A 177 -45.48 -19.70 39.97
CA LEU A 177 -46.29 -18.48 39.93
C LEU A 177 -47.60 -18.62 39.14
N VAL A 178 -47.63 -19.48 38.11
CA VAL A 178 -48.84 -19.75 37.31
C VAL A 178 -49.76 -20.77 37.99
N ALA A 179 -49.23 -21.59 38.90
CA ALA A 179 -49.98 -22.60 39.63
C ALA A 179 -50.56 -22.12 40.97
N ALA A 180 -50.27 -20.87 41.36
CA ALA A 180 -50.77 -20.18 42.55
C ALA A 180 -51.84 -19.16 42.15
#